data_AF-A0A2L0S405-F1
#
_entry.id   AF-A0A2L0S405-F1
#
_cell.length_a   1.000
_cell.length_b   1.000
_cell.length_c   1.000
_cell.angle_alpha   90.00
_cell.angle_beta   90.00
_cell.angle_gamma   90.00
#
_symmetry.space_group_name_H-M   'P 1'
#
loop_
_entity.id
_entity.type
_entity.pdbx_description
1 polymer ?
#
loop_
_entity_poly.entity_id
_entity_poly.type
_entity_poly.pdbx_seq_one_letter_code
_entity_poly.pdbx_strand_id
1 'polypeptide(L)'
;MQFGINDAQGNSLGDGYIGLQPGEDGKAQVPFSGFGSHFTAPDGSCDADGGPGASNSTTVDFTFGHQYNLTVEQDPQNPQRLSGYIQDVTDPEHLGPRQHVKDLYVDRKVSLTTSYSGFVEHYGKEIDRSSQIAPTAGSFSAPFTTDDQGNIKVGSVKSEGLYGRFRNSITGDLQVTRVNGEGKALKFSFQGVGYQKPG
;
A
#
# COMPACT_ATOMS: atom_id res chain seq x y z
N MET A 1 0.48 0.21 1.03
CA MET A 1 1.50 0.17 2.10
C MET A 1 2.79 0.75 1.51
N GLN A 2 3.41 1.71 2.18
CA GLN A 2 4.72 2.19 1.75
C GLN A 2 5.85 1.38 2.39
N PHE A 3 6.96 1.31 1.70
CA PHE A 3 8.21 0.75 2.19
C PHE A 3 9.33 1.76 1.94
N GLY A 4 10.44 1.59 2.63
CA GLY A 4 11.67 2.30 2.30
C GLY A 4 12.86 1.39 2.33
N ILE A 5 13.91 1.86 1.66
CA ILE A 5 15.16 1.14 1.49
C ILE A 5 16.29 1.92 2.13
N ASN A 6 17.15 1.20 2.84
CA ASN A 6 18.38 1.74 3.42
C ASN A 6 19.60 1.06 2.79
N ASP A 7 20.71 1.79 2.69
CA ASP A 7 22.01 1.20 2.37
C ASP A 7 22.58 0.37 3.53
N ALA A 8 23.77 -0.21 3.33
CA ALA A 8 24.45 -1.02 4.33
C ALA A 8 24.88 -0.23 5.59
N GLN A 9 24.92 1.10 5.50
CA GLN A 9 25.24 2.01 6.61
C GLN A 9 23.97 2.47 7.34
N GLY A 10 22.78 2.09 6.86
CA GLY A 10 21.49 2.48 7.41
C GLY A 10 20.98 3.84 6.90
N ASN A 11 21.62 4.43 5.89
CA ASN A 11 21.12 5.67 5.29
C ASN A 11 19.94 5.38 4.37
N SER A 12 18.90 6.20 4.45
CA SER A 12 17.76 6.11 3.54
C SER A 12 18.20 6.40 2.10
N LEU A 13 17.83 5.51 1.18
CA LEU A 13 18.08 5.65 -0.26
C LEU A 13 16.82 6.04 -1.04
N GLY A 14 15.65 5.76 -0.48
CA GLY A 14 14.38 6.03 -1.14
C GLY A 14 13.25 5.23 -0.52
N ASP A 15 12.06 5.49 -1.06
CA ASP A 15 10.80 4.92 -0.63
C ASP A 15 9.99 4.44 -1.81
N GLY A 16 8.92 3.71 -1.54
CA GLY A 16 8.05 3.17 -2.55
C GLY A 16 6.76 2.66 -1.93
N TYR A 17 5.89 2.07 -2.74
CA TYR A 17 4.67 1.46 -2.26
C TYR A 17 4.30 0.22 -3.04
N ILE A 18 3.61 -0.69 -2.34
CA ILE A 18 2.73 -1.68 -2.96
C ILE A 18 1.30 -1.33 -2.55
N GLY A 19 0.40 -1.28 -3.53
CA GLY A 19 -0.98 -0.82 -3.33
C GLY A 19 -2.00 -1.78 -3.91
N LEU A 20 -3.26 -1.48 -3.68
CA LEU A 20 -4.39 -2.14 -4.33
C LEU A 20 -5.32 -1.06 -4.85
N GLN A 21 -5.67 -1.16 -6.13
CA GLN A 21 -6.58 -0.26 -6.83
C GLN A 21 -7.75 -1.09 -7.36
N PRO A 22 -8.80 -1.30 -6.54
CA PRO A 22 -9.99 -2.04 -6.96
C PRO A 22 -10.70 -1.36 -8.14
N GLY A 23 -11.13 -2.17 -9.10
CA GLY A 23 -12.01 -1.80 -10.20
C GLY A 23 -13.43 -2.38 -10.03
N GLU A 24 -14.36 -1.92 -10.85
CA GLU A 24 -15.76 -2.38 -10.84
C GLU A 24 -15.97 -3.74 -11.53
N ASP A 25 -14.96 -4.24 -12.24
CA ASP A 25 -15.00 -5.45 -13.07
C ASP A 25 -14.61 -6.74 -12.33
N GLY A 26 -14.55 -6.69 -10.99
CA GLY A 26 -14.09 -7.81 -10.16
C GLY A 26 -12.58 -8.02 -10.23
N LYS A 27 -11.83 -7.00 -10.64
CA LYS A 27 -10.37 -7.01 -10.68
C LYS A 27 -9.79 -5.84 -9.90
N ALA A 28 -8.51 -5.94 -9.57
CA ALA A 28 -7.75 -4.84 -9.02
C ALA A 28 -6.41 -4.73 -9.74
N GLN A 29 -5.94 -3.49 -9.93
CA GLN A 29 -4.53 -3.26 -10.23
C GLN A 29 -3.73 -3.28 -8.93
N VAL A 30 -2.61 -3.98 -8.94
CA VAL A 30 -1.66 -4.03 -7.82
C VAL A 30 -0.41 -3.25 -8.25
N PRO A 31 -0.36 -1.92 -8.03
CA PRO A 31 0.83 -1.14 -8.32
C PRO A 31 1.95 -1.49 -7.34
N PHE A 32 3.18 -1.52 -7.86
CA PHE A 32 4.40 -1.68 -7.10
C PHE A 32 5.45 -0.71 -7.66
N SER A 33 5.75 0.33 -6.89
CA SER A 33 6.53 1.48 -7.33
C SER A 33 7.62 1.83 -6.32
N GLY A 34 8.75 2.33 -6.81
CA GLY A 34 9.82 2.93 -6.04
C GLY A 34 10.14 4.33 -6.55
N PHE A 35 10.32 5.28 -5.65
CA PHE A 35 10.57 6.68 -5.94
C PHE A 35 12.06 7.02 -5.89
N GLY A 36 12.51 7.84 -6.83
CA GLY A 36 13.90 8.29 -6.94
C GLY A 36 14.75 7.44 -7.88
N SER A 37 15.94 7.94 -8.17
CA SER A 37 16.81 7.44 -9.24
C SER A 37 17.45 6.07 -8.98
N HIS A 38 17.28 5.52 -7.78
CA HIS A 38 17.86 4.22 -7.44
C HIS A 38 17.04 3.04 -7.93
N PHE A 39 15.77 3.25 -8.29
CA PHE A 39 14.85 2.19 -8.71
C PHE A 39 14.82 2.02 -10.23
N THR A 40 14.67 0.77 -10.66
CA THR A 40 14.41 0.40 -12.06
C THR A 40 13.38 -0.72 -12.12
N ALA A 41 12.55 -0.69 -13.17
CA ALA A 41 11.53 -1.68 -13.46
C ALA A 41 11.71 -2.13 -14.92
N PRO A 42 12.45 -3.24 -15.18
CA PRO A 42 12.75 -3.67 -16.55
C PRO A 42 11.52 -3.89 -17.43
N ASP A 43 10.44 -4.41 -16.84
CA ASP A 43 9.16 -4.66 -17.51
C ASP A 43 8.12 -3.55 -17.30
N GLY A 44 8.54 -2.40 -16.75
CA GLY A 44 7.66 -1.34 -16.27
C GLY A 44 8.01 0.04 -16.78
N SER A 45 7.58 1.06 -16.04
CA SER A 45 7.89 2.46 -16.31
C SER A 45 9.18 2.87 -15.59
N CYS A 46 9.93 3.79 -16.22
CA CYS A 46 11.04 4.52 -15.59
C CYS A 46 10.59 5.75 -14.78
N ASP A 47 9.28 5.89 -14.57
CA ASP A 47 8.67 6.92 -13.74
C ASP A 47 7.78 6.28 -12.66
N ALA A 48 7.68 6.92 -11.50
CA ALA A 48 6.73 6.59 -10.44
C ALA A 48 5.85 7.82 -10.16
N ASP A 49 4.54 7.67 -10.33
CA ASP A 49 3.53 8.73 -10.16
C ASP A 49 3.86 10.06 -10.89
N GLY A 50 4.48 9.95 -12.07
CA GLY A 50 4.86 11.10 -12.91
C GLY A 50 6.16 11.80 -12.50
N GLY A 51 6.88 11.27 -11.50
CA GLY A 51 8.22 11.71 -11.10
C GLY A 51 9.29 10.63 -11.31
N PRO A 52 10.56 10.96 -11.02
CA PRO A 52 11.67 10.01 -11.11
C PRO A 52 11.42 8.77 -10.25
N GLY A 53 11.60 7.58 -10.81
CA GLY A 53 11.41 6.34 -10.08
C GLY A 53 11.33 5.13 -10.98
N ALA A 54 10.62 4.11 -10.52
CA ALA A 54 10.22 2.99 -11.33
C ALA A 54 8.88 2.46 -10.86
N SER A 55 8.03 2.04 -11.79
CA SER A 55 6.72 1.49 -11.44
C SER A 55 6.35 0.30 -12.30
N ASN A 56 5.62 -0.61 -11.66
CA ASN A 56 5.10 -1.83 -12.22
C ASN A 56 3.67 -2.03 -11.72
N SER A 57 2.87 -2.80 -12.44
CA SER A 57 1.54 -3.20 -11.96
C SER A 57 1.14 -4.55 -12.51
N THR A 58 0.37 -5.30 -11.72
CA THR A 58 -0.26 -6.54 -12.15
C THR A 58 -1.76 -6.48 -11.87
N THR A 59 -2.56 -6.90 -12.84
CA THR A 59 -4.01 -7.05 -12.65
C THR A 59 -4.31 -8.42 -12.06
N VAL A 60 -5.09 -8.45 -10.98
CA VAL A 60 -5.50 -9.67 -10.29
C VAL A 60 -7.01 -9.71 -10.11
N ASP A 61 -7.55 -10.91 -9.97
CA ASP A 61 -8.94 -11.08 -9.53
C ASP A 61 -9.10 -10.54 -8.11
N PHE A 62 -10.21 -9.86 -7.85
CA PHE A 62 -10.45 -9.13 -6.62
C PHE A 62 -11.91 -9.19 -6.19
N THR A 63 -12.13 -9.38 -4.90
CA THR A 63 -13.45 -9.41 -4.29
C THR A 63 -13.54 -8.37 -3.18
N PHE A 64 -14.52 -7.47 -3.27
CA PHE A 64 -14.77 -6.51 -2.20
C PHE A 64 -15.12 -7.22 -0.89
N GLY A 65 -14.56 -6.72 0.22
CA GLY A 65 -14.77 -7.28 1.56
C GLY A 65 -13.80 -8.41 1.93
N HIS A 66 -12.97 -8.89 1.00
CA HIS A 66 -11.90 -9.83 1.30
C HIS A 66 -10.69 -9.14 1.95
N GLN A 67 -9.88 -9.93 2.65
CA GLN A 67 -8.61 -9.51 3.24
C GLN A 67 -7.45 -9.98 2.36
N TYR A 68 -6.57 -9.05 2.00
CA TYR A 68 -5.40 -9.32 1.18
C TYR A 68 -4.13 -8.94 1.91
N ASN A 69 -3.14 -9.83 1.87
CA ASN A 69 -1.76 -9.51 2.24
C ASN A 69 -1.02 -8.98 1.01
N LEU A 70 -0.43 -7.79 1.14
CA LEU A 70 0.53 -7.24 0.19
C LEU A 70 1.92 -7.37 0.80
N THR A 71 2.82 -8.09 0.13
CA THR A 71 4.17 -8.37 0.63
C THR A 71 5.20 -7.72 -0.29
N VAL A 72 6.21 -7.10 0.31
CA VAL A 72 7.45 -6.71 -0.37
C VAL A 72 8.57 -7.50 0.28
N GLU A 73 9.30 -8.26 -0.53
CA GLU A 73 10.44 -9.06 -0.07
C GLU A 73 11.69 -8.64 -0.81
N GLN A 74 12.81 -8.59 -0.09
CA GLN A 74 14.10 -8.55 -0.72
C GLN A 74 14.52 -9.97 -1.08
N ASP A 75 14.96 -10.18 -2.31
CA ASP A 75 15.47 -11.48 -2.74
C ASP A 75 16.78 -11.82 -1.99
N PRO A 76 16.83 -12.94 -1.24
CA PRO A 76 18.03 -13.33 -0.49
C PRO A 76 19.22 -13.69 -1.40
N GLN A 77 18.97 -14.11 -2.63
CA GLN A 77 20.01 -14.44 -3.62
C GLN A 77 20.43 -13.23 -4.44
N ASN A 78 19.56 -12.22 -4.54
CA ASN A 78 19.85 -10.95 -5.19
C ASN A 78 19.37 -9.76 -4.33
N PRO A 79 20.20 -9.25 -3.39
CA PRO A 79 19.83 -8.15 -2.50
C PRO A 79 19.53 -6.81 -3.19
N GLN A 80 19.63 -6.75 -4.52
CA GLN A 80 19.25 -5.60 -5.33
C GLN A 80 17.84 -5.75 -5.92
N ARG A 81 17.16 -6.87 -5.68
CA ARG A 81 15.82 -7.16 -6.20
C ARG A 81 14.81 -7.15 -5.07
N LEU A 82 13.75 -6.37 -5.25
CA LEU A 82 12.57 -6.37 -4.40
C LEU A 82 11.41 -7.00 -5.19
N SER A 83 10.73 -7.98 -4.60
CA SER A 83 9.59 -8.66 -5.22
C SER A 83 8.31 -8.32 -4.48
N GLY A 84 7.30 -7.88 -5.23
CA GLY A 84 5.96 -7.63 -4.73
C GLY A 84 5.07 -8.87 -4.87
N TYR A 85 4.23 -9.14 -3.87
CA TYR A 85 3.26 -10.23 -3.89
C TYR A 85 1.91 -9.79 -3.35
N ILE A 86 0.85 -10.45 -3.82
CA ILE A 86 -0.49 -10.37 -3.25
C ILE A 86 -1.02 -11.77 -2.94
N GLN A 87 -1.74 -11.89 -1.84
CA GLN A 87 -2.40 -13.14 -1.45
C GLN A 87 -3.74 -12.84 -0.77
N ASP A 88 -4.81 -13.50 -1.21
CA ASP A 88 -6.08 -13.52 -0.49
C ASP A 88 -5.93 -14.39 0.77
N VAL A 89 -6.20 -13.79 1.93
CA VAL A 89 -6.07 -14.43 3.24
C VAL A 89 -7.37 -14.34 4.04
N THR A 90 -8.50 -14.18 3.34
CA THR A 90 -9.83 -14.05 3.95
C THR A 90 -10.21 -15.29 4.73
N ASP A 91 -9.95 -16.48 4.19
CA ASP A 91 -10.09 -17.75 4.89
C ASP A 91 -8.70 -18.27 5.31
N PRO A 92 -8.36 -18.27 6.61
CA PRO A 92 -7.06 -18.72 7.09
C PRO A 92 -6.80 -20.22 6.86
N GLU A 93 -7.86 -21.03 6.71
CA GLU A 93 -7.74 -22.47 6.42
C GLU A 93 -7.55 -22.75 4.92
N HIS A 94 -7.94 -21.79 4.07
CA HIS A 94 -7.87 -21.89 2.61
C HIS A 94 -7.27 -20.63 2.00
N LEU A 95 -5.98 -20.41 2.26
CA LEU A 95 -5.26 -19.27 1.69
C LEU A 95 -5.33 -19.32 0.16
N GLY A 96 -5.59 -18.16 -0.45
CA GLY A 96 -5.48 -17.99 -1.88
C GLY A 96 -4.04 -18.19 -2.37
N PRO A 97 -3.83 -18.37 -3.69
CA PRO A 97 -2.50 -18.48 -4.24
C PRO A 97 -1.72 -17.19 -3.96
N ARG A 98 -0.45 -17.34 -3.55
CA ARG A 98 0.47 -16.22 -3.45
C ARG A 98 0.92 -15.83 -4.86
N GLN A 99 0.40 -14.72 -5.36
CA GLN A 99 0.64 -14.27 -6.72
C GLN A 99 1.80 -13.28 -6.74
N HIS A 100 2.76 -13.50 -7.65
CA HIS A 100 3.81 -12.53 -7.93
C HIS A 100 3.20 -11.34 -8.65
N VAL A 101 3.44 -10.14 -8.12
CA VAL A 101 3.04 -8.90 -8.76
C VAL A 101 4.10 -8.59 -9.81
N LYS A 102 5.24 -8.05 -9.38
CA LYS A 102 6.40 -7.71 -10.21
C LYS A 102 7.64 -7.51 -9.33
N ASP A 103 8.78 -7.40 -9.99
CA ASP A 103 10.05 -7.06 -9.36
C ASP A 103 10.39 -5.58 -9.57
N LEU A 104 11.04 -4.97 -8.58
CA LEU A 104 11.78 -3.72 -8.70
C LEU A 104 13.26 -4.02 -8.44
N TYR A 105 14.13 -3.33 -9.16
CA TYR A 105 15.57 -3.45 -9.00
C TYR A 105 16.15 -2.14 -8.46
N VAL A 106 17.15 -2.27 -7.59
CA VAL A 106 17.85 -1.15 -6.97
C VAL A 106 19.32 -1.16 -7.39
N ASP A 107 19.89 0.00 -7.67
CA ASP A 107 21.28 0.13 -8.16
C ASP A 107 22.37 -0.38 -7.19
N ARG A 108 22.00 -0.71 -5.94
CA ARG A 108 22.89 -1.24 -4.90
C ARG A 108 22.15 -2.19 -3.96
N LYS A 109 22.92 -2.89 -3.12
CA LYS A 109 22.35 -3.72 -2.04
C LYS A 109 21.63 -2.84 -1.05
N VAL A 110 20.42 -3.25 -0.66
CA VAL A 110 19.58 -2.49 0.28
C VAL A 110 19.12 -3.33 1.45
N SER A 111 18.33 -2.74 2.35
CA SER A 111 17.51 -3.44 3.33
C SER A 111 16.17 -2.71 3.43
N LEU A 112 15.09 -3.44 3.71
CA LEU A 112 13.79 -2.82 3.97
C LEU A 112 13.79 -2.22 5.39
N THR A 113 13.25 -1.02 5.50
CA THR A 113 13.09 -0.37 6.82
C THR A 113 11.86 -0.89 7.58
N THR A 114 11.84 -0.63 8.89
CA THR A 114 10.86 -1.17 9.84
C THR A 114 9.68 -0.22 10.12
N SER A 115 9.66 0.98 9.55
CA SER A 115 8.59 1.96 9.75
C SER A 115 8.37 2.81 8.50
N TYR A 116 7.14 2.79 7.97
CA TYR A 116 6.65 3.66 6.90
C TYR A 116 5.15 3.92 7.07
N SER A 117 4.63 4.87 6.29
CA SER A 117 3.21 5.20 6.28
C SER A 117 2.44 4.38 5.24
N GLY A 118 1.14 4.64 5.17
CA GLY A 118 0.24 4.11 4.15
C GLY A 118 -0.90 5.09 3.95
N PHE A 119 -1.60 4.98 2.83
CA PHE A 119 -2.68 5.89 2.49
C PHE A 119 -3.82 5.17 1.78
N VAL A 120 -4.98 5.81 1.81
CA VAL A 120 -6.13 5.52 0.95
C VAL A 120 -6.35 6.76 0.12
N GLU A 121 -6.39 6.59 -1.19
CA GLU A 121 -6.62 7.69 -2.11
C GLU A 121 -7.84 7.38 -2.98
N HIS A 122 -8.68 8.39 -3.17
CA HIS A 122 -9.67 8.36 -4.23
C HIS A 122 -8.97 8.66 -5.56
N TYR A 123 -8.58 7.62 -6.28
CA TYR A 123 -7.97 7.71 -7.60
C TYR A 123 -9.04 7.67 -8.70
N GLY A 124 -8.83 8.36 -9.83
CA GLY A 124 -9.76 8.34 -10.97
C GLY A 124 -10.05 9.73 -11.55
N LYS A 125 -11.26 9.91 -12.10
CA LYS A 125 -11.68 11.18 -12.69
C LYS A 125 -11.60 12.30 -11.67
N GLU A 126 -11.12 13.47 -12.10
CA GLU A 126 -11.10 14.66 -11.27
C GLU A 126 -12.51 14.99 -10.77
N ILE A 127 -12.61 15.26 -9.47
CA ILE A 127 -13.84 15.65 -8.80
C ILE A 127 -13.76 17.13 -8.39
N ASP A 128 -14.86 17.85 -8.53
CA ASP A 128 -14.97 19.28 -8.24
C ASP A 128 -15.89 19.59 -7.04
N ARG A 129 -16.59 18.57 -6.53
CA ARG A 129 -17.46 18.65 -5.34
C ARG A 129 -17.31 17.42 -4.48
N SER A 130 -17.36 17.61 -3.16
CA SER A 130 -17.17 16.48 -2.25
C SER A 130 -18.26 15.42 -2.37
N SER A 131 -19.49 15.79 -2.77
CA SER A 131 -20.60 14.85 -2.99
C SER A 131 -20.34 13.78 -4.07
N GLN A 132 -19.28 13.90 -4.86
CA GLN A 132 -18.84 12.86 -5.80
C GLN A 132 -18.04 11.74 -5.12
N ILE A 133 -17.57 11.95 -3.89
CA ILE A 133 -16.91 10.92 -3.09
C ILE A 133 -17.99 9.97 -2.58
N ALA A 134 -18.09 8.82 -3.22
CA ALA A 134 -19.02 7.76 -2.83
C ALA A 134 -18.71 7.22 -1.43
N PRO A 135 -19.71 6.68 -0.71
CA PRO A 135 -19.48 5.97 0.54
C PRO A 135 -18.44 4.86 0.34
N THR A 136 -17.33 4.98 1.04
CA THR A 136 -16.19 4.08 0.94
C THR A 136 -15.83 3.61 2.33
N ALA A 137 -15.53 2.32 2.50
CA ALA A 137 -15.06 1.76 3.74
C ALA A 137 -13.98 0.72 3.48
N GLY A 138 -13.13 0.52 4.48
CA GLY A 138 -12.07 -0.46 4.41
C GLY A 138 -11.34 -0.60 5.74
N SER A 139 -10.26 -1.38 5.71
CA SER A 139 -9.45 -1.60 6.90
C SER A 139 -8.01 -1.94 6.56
N PHE A 140 -7.11 -1.63 7.48
CA PHE A 140 -5.72 -2.05 7.45
C PHE A 140 -5.34 -2.70 8.76
N SER A 141 -4.62 -3.81 8.68
CA SER A 141 -3.92 -4.39 9.82
C SER A 141 -2.53 -3.78 9.92
N ALA A 142 -1.94 -3.83 11.12
CA ALA A 142 -0.54 -3.50 11.31
C ALA A 142 0.33 -4.42 10.43
N PRO A 143 1.41 -3.90 9.82
CA PRO A 143 2.31 -4.73 9.04
C PRO A 143 2.96 -5.78 9.95
N PHE A 144 3.32 -6.91 9.38
CA PHE A 144 4.04 -7.96 10.09
C PHE A 144 5.19 -8.48 9.22
N THR A 145 6.18 -9.05 9.88
CA THR A 145 7.27 -9.79 9.23
C THR A 145 7.33 -11.19 9.80
N THR A 146 7.75 -12.15 8.98
CA THR A 146 8.01 -13.53 9.41
C THR A 146 9.51 -13.76 9.32
N ASP A 147 10.14 -14.23 10.40
CA ASP A 147 11.57 -14.59 10.37
C ASP A 147 11.81 -15.96 9.73
N ASP A 148 13.09 -16.35 9.59
CA ASP A 148 13.50 -17.62 8.99
C ASP A 148 13.02 -18.85 9.78
N GLN A 149 12.62 -18.66 11.04
CA GLN A 149 12.05 -19.70 11.90
C GLN A 149 10.52 -19.73 11.87
N GLY A 150 9.88 -18.84 11.10
CA GLY A 150 8.43 -18.73 11.01
C GLY A 150 7.79 -17.90 12.11
N ASN A 151 8.57 -17.23 12.96
CA ASN A 151 7.99 -16.38 14.01
C ASN A 151 7.48 -15.08 13.39
N ILE A 152 6.24 -14.75 13.72
CA ILE A 152 5.58 -13.54 13.25
C ILE A 152 5.85 -12.41 14.24
N LYS A 153 6.43 -11.32 13.75
CA LYS A 153 6.53 -10.05 14.48
C LYS A 153 5.56 -9.05 13.89
N VAL A 154 4.55 -8.68 14.67
CA VAL A 154 3.52 -7.71 14.27
C VAL A 154 3.91 -6.31 14.73
N GLY A 155 3.93 -5.37 13.80
CA GLY A 155 4.18 -3.95 14.05
C GLY A 155 2.98 -3.23 14.68
N SER A 156 2.87 -1.93 14.39
CA SER A 156 1.72 -1.13 14.84
C SER A 156 1.19 -0.27 13.70
N VAL A 157 -0.09 0.08 13.79
CA VAL A 157 -0.76 1.04 12.92
C VAL A 157 -1.21 2.26 13.73
N LYS A 158 -1.01 3.43 13.15
CA LYS A 158 -1.51 4.71 13.66
C LYS A 158 -2.21 5.43 12.50
N SER A 159 -3.23 6.21 12.81
CA SER A 159 -3.86 7.08 11.82
C SER A 159 -3.36 8.51 12.02
N GLU A 160 -3.01 9.17 10.93
CA GLU A 160 -2.70 10.60 10.90
C GLU A 160 -3.91 11.45 10.47
N GLY A 161 -5.04 10.80 10.21
CA GLY A 161 -6.28 11.44 9.76
C GLY A 161 -6.35 11.60 8.24
N LEU A 162 -7.23 12.50 7.80
CA LEU A 162 -7.55 12.72 6.40
C LEU A 162 -6.70 13.86 5.82
N TYR A 163 -6.15 13.65 4.62
CA TYR A 163 -5.42 14.68 3.87
C TYR A 163 -6.06 14.90 2.49
N GLY A 164 -5.68 15.99 1.81
CA GLY A 164 -6.07 16.24 0.42
C GLY A 164 -7.30 17.14 0.23
N ARG A 165 -7.81 17.16 -1.00
CA ARG A 165 -8.97 17.96 -1.40
C ARG A 165 -10.20 17.50 -0.62
N PHE A 166 -11.06 18.44 -0.22
CA PHE A 166 -12.29 18.17 0.54
C PHE A 166 -12.10 17.51 1.92
N ARG A 167 -10.90 17.51 2.52
CA ARG A 167 -10.68 16.95 3.88
C ARG A 167 -11.64 17.47 4.96
N ASN A 168 -12.13 18.71 4.80
CA ASN A 168 -13.08 19.37 5.71
C ASN A 168 -14.55 19.19 5.27
N SER A 169 -14.80 18.39 4.24
CA SER A 169 -16.10 18.23 3.56
C SER A 169 -16.40 16.76 3.28
N ILE A 170 -15.89 15.91 4.16
CA ILE A 170 -16.14 14.48 4.24
C ILE A 170 -16.58 14.13 5.66
N THR A 171 -17.36 13.08 5.79
CA THR A 171 -17.81 12.50 7.06
C THR A 171 -17.56 11.00 7.04
N GLY A 172 -17.48 10.38 8.21
CA GLY A 172 -17.27 8.95 8.35
C GLY A 172 -16.64 8.60 9.69
N ASP A 173 -16.34 7.32 9.86
CA ASP A 173 -15.82 6.77 11.10
C ASP A 173 -14.38 6.30 10.94
N LEU A 174 -13.62 6.41 12.02
CA LEU A 174 -12.28 5.85 12.12
C LEU A 174 -12.15 5.13 13.46
N GLN A 175 -11.97 3.82 13.40
CA GLN A 175 -11.79 2.99 14.58
C GLN A 175 -10.40 2.34 14.55
N VAL A 176 -9.67 2.46 15.66
CA VAL A 176 -8.38 1.79 15.85
C VAL A 176 -8.51 0.73 16.94
N THR A 177 -8.33 -0.53 16.57
CA THR A 177 -8.24 -1.64 17.53
C THR A 177 -6.86 -1.64 18.15
N ARG A 178 -6.79 -1.58 19.49
CA ARG A 178 -5.54 -1.57 20.24
C ARG A 178 -5.39 -2.83 21.09
N VAL A 179 -4.16 -3.35 21.14
CA VAL A 179 -3.75 -4.42 22.05
C VAL A 179 -2.57 -3.90 22.85
N ASN A 180 -2.66 -3.93 24.19
CA ASN A 180 -1.64 -3.39 25.09
C ASN A 180 -1.25 -1.93 24.78
N GLY A 181 -2.21 -1.11 24.33
CA GLY A 181 -1.99 0.30 23.97
C GLY A 181 -1.49 0.53 22.53
N GLU A 182 -1.03 -0.51 21.84
CA GLU A 182 -0.56 -0.42 20.45
C GLU A 182 -1.69 -0.67 19.45
N GLY A 183 -1.79 0.16 18.40
CA GLY A 183 -2.75 -0.05 17.32
C GLY A 183 -2.37 -1.26 16.47
N LYS A 184 -3.30 -2.19 16.27
CA LYS A 184 -3.10 -3.43 15.50
C LYS A 184 -3.98 -3.53 14.27
N ALA A 185 -5.10 -2.83 14.26
CA ALA A 185 -5.94 -2.70 13.08
C ALA A 185 -6.64 -1.34 13.08
N LEU A 186 -6.97 -0.87 11.89
CA LEU A 186 -7.69 0.35 11.63
C LEU A 186 -8.85 0.02 10.69
N LYS A 187 -10.06 0.44 11.04
CA LYS A 187 -11.23 0.42 10.17
C LYS A 187 -11.64 1.86 9.89
N PHE A 188 -11.97 2.15 8.64
CA PHE A 188 -12.39 3.48 8.23
C PHE A 188 -13.63 3.42 7.37
N SER A 189 -14.41 4.49 7.42
CA SER A 189 -15.40 4.85 6.40
C SER A 189 -15.28 6.33 6.09
N PHE A 190 -15.60 6.72 4.86
CA PHE A 190 -15.75 8.12 4.49
C PHE A 190 -16.73 8.29 3.34
N GLN A 191 -17.38 9.45 3.28
CA GLN A 191 -18.19 9.90 2.16
C GLN A 191 -18.19 11.44 2.09
N GLY A 192 -18.50 11.98 0.92
CA GLY A 192 -18.70 13.41 0.74
C GLY A 192 -19.94 13.96 1.41
N VAL A 193 -19.88 15.19 1.95
CA VAL A 193 -21.06 15.88 2.53
C VAL A 193 -21.64 16.99 1.66
N GLY A 194 -21.09 17.21 0.45
CA GLY A 194 -21.55 18.24 -0.48
C GLY A 194 -21.02 19.65 -0.19
N TYR A 195 -19.73 19.88 -0.43
CA TYR A 195 -19.18 21.23 -0.52
C TYR A 195 -19.14 21.70 -1.99
N GLN A 196 -19.82 22.81 -2.27
CA GLN A 196 -19.73 23.54 -3.53
C GLN A 196 -18.63 24.60 -3.37
N LYS A 197 -17.62 24.58 -4.24
CA LYS A 197 -16.62 25.67 -4.30
C LYS A 197 -17.37 26.96 -4.66
N PRO A 198 -17.20 28.08 -3.93
CA PRO A 198 -17.74 29.36 -4.36
C PRO A 198 -17.18 29.68 -5.75
N GLY A 199 -18.07 30.03 -6.68
CA GLY A 199 -17.71 30.42 -8.06
C GLY A 199 -16.97 31.74 -8.12
#